data_AF-A0A411Z2J6-F1
#
_entry.id   AF-A0A411Z2J6-F1
#
_cell.length_a   1.000
_cell.length_b   1.000
_cell.length_c   1.000
_cell.angle_alpha   90.00
_cell.angle_beta   90.00
_cell.angle_gamma   90.00
#
_symmetry.space_group_name_H-M   'P 1'
#
loop_
_entity.id
_entity.type
_entity.pdbx_description
1 polymer ?
#
loop_
_entity_poly.entity_id
_entity_poly.type
_entity_poly.pdbx_seq_one_letter_code
_entity_poly.pdbx_strand_id
1 'polypeptide(L)'
;MDPLFQVDLSFVFEQPSIWRTLVQTLILITPLAIALSGYATWRIGDRRGLLLIAAVALYTLWMIWPQPLVPELVLPGRVVSVIGWFWLVSAWGRQAKWHEPFLLAANSIVVTFMITLILTTGVALLRDLMGYDLPL
;
A
#
# COMPACT_ATOMS: atom_id res chain seq x y z
N MET A 1 7.18 7.99 -20.65
CA MET A 1 5.82 7.90 -20.09
C MET A 1 5.79 8.85 -18.92
N ASP A 2 4.91 9.84 -18.91
CA ASP A 2 4.75 10.72 -17.75
C ASP A 2 4.41 9.86 -16.53
N PRO A 3 5.02 10.09 -15.36
CA PRO A 3 4.70 9.32 -14.18
C PRO A 3 3.23 9.58 -13.83
N LEU A 4 2.43 8.53 -13.93
CA LEU A 4 0.99 8.53 -13.62
C LEU A 4 0.70 8.89 -12.14
N PHE A 5 1.75 8.99 -11.31
CA PHE A 5 1.73 9.25 -9.89
C PHE A 5 2.83 10.24 -9.51
N GLN A 6 2.52 11.23 -8.68
CA GLN A 6 3.50 12.23 -8.25
C GLN A 6 4.47 11.75 -7.20
N VAL A 7 3.99 10.93 -6.28
CA VAL A 7 4.87 10.29 -5.32
C VAL A 7 5.36 9.03 -5.98
N ASP A 8 6.30 9.26 -6.89
CA ASP A 8 7.02 8.20 -7.53
C ASP A 8 7.81 7.45 -6.47
N LEU A 9 7.26 6.33 -5.97
CA LEU A 9 7.96 5.38 -5.10
C LEU A 9 9.07 4.63 -5.87
N SER A 10 9.30 4.91 -7.16
CA SER A 10 10.48 4.41 -7.88
C SER A 10 11.79 4.83 -7.22
N PHE A 11 11.82 5.91 -6.42
CA PHE A 11 13.04 6.24 -5.68
C PHE A 11 13.42 5.19 -4.62
N VAL A 12 12.45 4.39 -4.14
CA VAL A 12 12.74 3.23 -3.28
C VAL A 12 13.44 2.14 -4.10
N PHE A 13 13.40 2.23 -5.43
CA PHE A 13 13.66 1.17 -6.37
C PHE A 13 14.36 1.72 -7.63
N GLU A 14 15.63 2.12 -7.52
CA GLU A 14 16.43 2.77 -8.59
C GLU A 14 16.73 1.88 -9.83
N GLN A 15 16.02 0.78 -10.08
CA GLN A 15 16.20 -0.06 -11.28
C GLN A 15 14.91 -0.79 -11.71
N PRO A 16 14.68 -0.99 -13.03
CA PRO A 16 13.56 -1.79 -13.53
C PRO A 16 13.82 -3.28 -13.31
N SER A 17 13.26 -3.84 -12.23
CA SER A 17 13.23 -5.30 -11.99
C SER A 17 11.80 -5.77 -11.75
N ILE A 18 11.47 -6.98 -12.21
CA ILE A 18 10.13 -7.57 -12.03
C ILE A 18 9.68 -7.59 -10.56
N TRP A 19 10.64 -7.80 -9.65
CA TRP A 19 10.41 -7.85 -8.21
C TRP A 19 10.02 -6.47 -7.66
N ARG A 20 10.71 -5.42 -8.09
CA ARG A 20 10.42 -4.05 -7.66
C ARG A 20 9.07 -3.56 -8.22
N THR A 21 8.73 -3.89 -9.46
CA THR A 21 7.39 -3.66 -10.04
C THR A 21 6.30 -4.38 -9.24
N LEU A 22 6.57 -5.62 -8.81
CA LEU A 22 5.62 -6.40 -8.01
C LEU A 22 5.44 -5.81 -6.61
N VAL A 23 6.52 -5.35 -5.95
CA VAL A 23 6.44 -4.62 -4.68
C VAL A 23 5.62 -3.34 -4.81
N GLN A 24 5.89 -2.52 -5.83
CA GLN A 24 5.13 -1.29 -6.09
C GLN A 24 3.64 -1.59 -6.32
N THR A 25 3.35 -2.62 -7.12
CA THR A 25 1.97 -3.06 -7.34
C THR A 25 1.33 -3.42 -6.01
N LEU A 26 1.95 -4.28 -5.20
CA LEU A 26 1.42 -4.70 -3.90
C LEU A 26 1.16 -3.53 -2.94
N ILE A 27 2.04 -2.52 -2.91
CA ILE A 27 1.84 -1.30 -2.13
C ILE A 27 0.59 -0.53 -2.58
N LEU A 28 0.31 -0.50 -3.89
CA LEU A 28 -0.85 0.20 -4.47
C LEU A 28 -2.18 -0.55 -4.27
N ILE A 29 -2.19 -1.88 -4.40
CA ILE A 29 -3.42 -2.68 -4.19
C ILE A 29 -3.76 -2.88 -2.71
N THR A 30 -2.77 -2.85 -1.80
CA THR A 30 -3.02 -3.02 -0.36
C THR A 30 -4.12 -2.11 0.20
N PRO A 31 -4.13 -0.78 -0.04
CA PRO A 31 -5.21 0.11 0.39
C PRO A 31 -6.60 -0.33 -0.10
N LEU A 32 -6.70 -0.88 -1.32
CA LEU A 32 -7.98 -1.37 -1.86
C LEU A 32 -8.49 -2.60 -1.08
N ALA A 33 -7.59 -3.51 -0.73
CA ALA A 33 -7.94 -4.65 0.13
C ALA A 33 -8.38 -4.17 1.52
N ILE A 34 -7.70 -3.16 2.07
CA ILE A 34 -8.07 -2.52 3.34
C ILE A 34 -9.46 -1.86 3.24
N ALA A 35 -9.79 -1.21 2.12
CA ALA A 35 -11.12 -0.66 1.89
C ALA A 35 -12.21 -1.75 1.84
N LEU A 36 -11.93 -2.92 1.25
CA LEU A 36 -12.84 -4.06 1.27
C LEU A 36 -13.12 -4.53 2.71
N SER A 37 -12.07 -4.63 3.54
CA SER A 37 -12.20 -4.92 4.98
C SER A 37 -13.00 -3.83 5.72
N GLY A 38 -12.74 -2.55 5.40
CA GLY A 38 -13.50 -1.42 5.94
C GLY A 38 -14.99 -1.49 5.57
N TYR A 39 -15.31 -1.84 4.33
CA TYR A 39 -16.68 -2.03 3.86
C TYR A 39 -17.38 -3.20 4.58
N ALA A 40 -16.71 -4.33 4.71
CA ALA A 40 -17.23 -5.47 5.48
C ALA A 40 -17.53 -5.08 6.94
N THR A 41 -16.62 -4.31 7.56
CA THR A 41 -16.75 -3.79 8.93
C THR A 41 -17.93 -2.83 9.06
N TRP A 42 -18.09 -1.93 8.10
CA TRP A 42 -19.23 -1.00 8.07
C TRP A 42 -20.57 -1.73 7.88
N ARG A 43 -20.60 -2.76 7.02
CA ARG A 43 -21.83 -3.48 6.66
C ARG A 43 -22.47 -4.20 7.85
N ILE A 44 -21.68 -4.59 8.85
CA ILE A 44 -22.13 -5.20 10.10
C ILE A 44 -22.43 -4.17 11.20
N GLY A 45 -22.42 -2.86 10.89
CA GLY A 45 -22.85 -1.78 11.78
C GLY A 45 -21.73 -1.05 12.52
N ASP A 46 -20.45 -1.37 12.29
CA ASP A 46 -19.34 -0.69 12.95
C ASP A 46 -18.87 0.54 12.16
N ARG A 47 -19.04 1.73 12.75
CA ARG A 47 -18.67 3.03 12.13
C ARG A 47 -17.18 3.16 11.84
N ARG A 48 -16.32 2.37 12.50
CA ARG A 48 -14.87 2.36 12.24
C ARG A 48 -14.55 1.94 10.80
N GLY A 49 -15.42 1.13 10.18
CA GLY A 49 -15.31 0.76 8.77
C GLY A 49 -15.35 1.96 7.82
N LEU A 50 -16.26 2.93 8.08
CA LEU A 50 -16.33 4.18 7.29
C LEU A 50 -15.07 5.02 7.44
N LEU A 51 -14.51 5.11 8.64
CA LEU A 51 -13.27 5.84 8.87
C LEU A 51 -12.12 5.26 8.07
N LEU A 52 -12.03 3.93 7.95
CA LEU A 52 -11.01 3.31 7.12
C LEU A 52 -11.23 3.54 5.64
N ILE A 53 -12.47 3.43 5.15
CA ILE A 53 -12.77 3.72 3.74
C ILE A 53 -12.38 5.17 3.41
N ALA A 54 -12.75 6.13 4.28
CA ALA A 54 -12.41 7.54 4.11
C ALA A 54 -10.90 7.77 4.10
N ALA A 55 -10.16 7.11 5.00
CA ALA A 55 -8.71 7.23 5.04
C ALA A 55 -8.03 6.61 3.81
N VAL A 56 -8.52 5.47 3.32
CA VAL A 56 -8.06 4.89 2.05
C VAL A 56 -8.30 5.88 0.91
N ALA A 57 -9.51 6.47 0.83
CA ALA A 57 -9.81 7.47 -0.20
C ALA A 57 -8.86 8.67 -0.14
N LEU A 58 -8.59 9.22 1.06
CA LEU A 58 -7.66 10.33 1.23
C LEU A 58 -6.23 9.95 0.81
N TYR A 59 -5.77 8.77 1.20
CA TYR A 59 -4.44 8.27 0.81
C TYR A 59 -4.34 8.05 -0.71
N THR A 60 -5.37 7.46 -1.33
CA THR A 60 -5.39 7.27 -2.78
C THR A 60 -5.39 8.61 -3.50
N LEU A 61 -6.20 9.58 -3.08
CA LEU A 61 -6.22 10.94 -3.63
C LEU A 61 -4.85 11.62 -3.54
N TRP A 62 -4.14 11.45 -2.43
CA TRP A 62 -2.78 11.92 -2.26
C TRP A 62 -1.80 11.26 -3.25
N MET A 63 -1.88 9.94 -3.41
CA MET A 63 -1.00 9.19 -4.31
C MET A 63 -1.22 9.52 -5.79
N ILE A 64 -2.47 9.78 -6.19
CA ILE A 64 -2.85 10.10 -7.58
C ILE A 64 -2.94 11.60 -7.85
N TRP A 65 -2.42 12.45 -6.96
CA TRP A 65 -2.49 13.89 -7.14
C TRP A 65 -1.93 14.28 -8.53
N PRO A 66 -2.57 15.20 -9.28
CA PRO A 66 -2.20 15.48 -10.67
C PRO A 66 -1.17 16.61 -10.87
N GLN A 67 -1.08 17.59 -9.94
CA GLN A 67 -0.12 18.71 -10.00
C GLN A 67 1.26 18.46 -9.35
N PRO A 68 2.37 18.30 -10.10
CA PRO A 68 3.64 17.83 -9.57
C PRO A 68 4.10 18.62 -8.34
N LEU A 69 4.62 17.90 -7.34
CA LEU A 69 5.21 18.54 -6.16
C LEU A 69 6.39 19.42 -6.59
N VAL A 70 6.46 20.62 -6.03
CA VAL A 70 7.66 21.46 -6.15
C VAL A 70 8.87 20.69 -5.60
N PRO A 71 10.08 20.87 -6.16
CA PRO A 71 11.27 20.07 -5.79
C PRO A 71 11.53 19.98 -4.29
N GLU A 72 11.28 21.08 -3.57
CA GLU A 72 11.44 21.20 -2.11
C GLU A 72 10.48 20.29 -1.32
N LEU A 73 9.33 19.93 -1.88
CA LEU A 73 8.30 19.11 -1.26
C LEU A 73 8.35 17.64 -1.68
N VAL A 74 9.20 17.25 -2.62
CA VAL A 74 9.29 15.86 -3.10
C VAL A 74 9.69 14.91 -1.98
N LEU A 75 10.77 15.21 -1.24
CA LEU A 75 11.24 14.38 -0.14
C LEU A 75 10.22 14.35 1.03
N PRO A 76 9.71 15.49 1.53
CA PRO A 76 8.62 15.49 2.50
C PRO A 76 7.40 14.68 2.03
N GLY A 77 7.00 14.82 0.76
CA GLY A 77 5.86 14.12 0.20
C GLY A 77 6.03 12.59 0.21
N ARG A 78 7.24 12.11 -0.11
CA ARG A 78 7.60 10.69 0.01
C ARG A 78 7.49 10.17 1.44
N VAL A 79 8.01 10.94 2.41
CA VAL A 79 7.92 10.59 3.83
C VAL A 79 6.45 10.52 4.28
N VAL A 80 5.62 11.49 3.90
CA VAL A 80 4.18 11.50 4.20
C VAL A 80 3.49 10.27 3.60
N SER A 81 3.82 9.85 2.38
CA SER A 81 3.25 8.63 1.78
C SER A 81 3.60 7.38 2.59
N VAL A 82 4.85 7.23 3.02
CA VAL A 82 5.27 6.08 3.84
C VAL A 82 4.53 6.08 5.19
N ILE A 83 4.43 7.24 5.85
CA ILE A 83 3.71 7.38 7.12
C ILE A 83 2.23 7.07 6.94
N GLY A 84 1.60 7.60 5.89
CA GLY A 84 0.19 7.36 5.58
C GLY A 84 -0.09 5.87 5.32
N TRP A 85 0.80 5.19 4.59
CA TRP A 85 0.69 3.76 4.35
C TRP A 85 0.79 2.95 5.65
N PHE A 86 1.79 3.23 6.48
CA PHE A 86 1.98 2.53 7.75
C PHE A 86 0.80 2.77 8.70
N TRP A 87 0.28 3.99 8.73
CA TRP A 87 -0.90 4.34 9.51
C TRP A 87 -2.13 3.57 9.04
N LEU A 88 -2.36 3.42 7.73
CA LEU A 88 -3.48 2.64 7.17
C LEU A 88 -3.44 1.19 7.62
N VAL A 89 -2.29 0.53 7.45
CA VAL A 89 -2.10 -0.87 7.86
C VAL A 89 -2.31 -1.03 9.36
N SER A 90 -1.75 -0.12 10.16
CA SER A 90 -1.91 -0.13 11.63
C SER A 90 -3.36 0.12 12.06
N ALA A 91 -4.06 1.05 11.39
CA ALA A 91 -5.46 1.36 11.67
C ALA A 91 -6.35 0.16 11.36
N TRP A 92 -6.12 -0.51 10.23
CA TRP A 92 -6.78 -1.76 9.89
C TRP A 92 -6.54 -2.84 10.95
N GLY A 93 -5.28 -3.09 11.32
CA GLY A 93 -4.93 -4.11 12.31
C GLY A 93 -5.61 -3.93 13.67
N ARG A 94 -5.79 -2.67 14.12
CA ARG A 94 -6.49 -2.37 15.39
C ARG A 94 -8.00 -2.63 15.36
N GLN A 95 -8.61 -2.69 14.18
CA GLN A 95 -10.06 -2.89 14.05
C GLN A 95 -10.47 -4.24 13.47
N ALA A 96 -9.52 -5.00 12.91
CA ALA A 96 -9.79 -6.26 12.24
C ALA A 96 -10.46 -7.24 13.21
N LYS A 97 -11.73 -7.57 12.94
CA LYS A 97 -12.50 -8.58 13.64
C LYS A 97 -12.53 -9.87 12.81
N TRP A 98 -12.39 -11.02 13.46
CA TRP A 98 -12.21 -12.31 12.77
C TRP A 98 -13.38 -13.28 12.96
N HIS A 99 -14.43 -12.87 13.69
CA HIS A 99 -15.53 -13.74 14.07
C HIS A 99 -16.61 -13.90 12.99
N GLU A 100 -16.83 -12.89 12.14
CA GLU A 100 -17.82 -13.01 11.04
C GLU A 100 -17.19 -13.64 9.79
N PRO A 101 -17.88 -14.56 9.09
CA PRO A 101 -17.36 -15.18 7.87
C PRO A 101 -16.94 -14.18 6.79
N PHE A 102 -17.72 -13.11 6.61
CA PHE A 102 -17.42 -12.08 5.61
C PHE A 102 -16.18 -11.26 5.98
N LEU A 103 -16.01 -10.95 7.27
CA LEU A 103 -14.82 -10.26 7.77
C LEU A 103 -13.57 -11.13 7.72
N LEU A 104 -13.72 -12.42 8.04
CA LEU A 104 -12.65 -13.41 7.94
C LEU A 104 -12.11 -13.45 6.51
N ALA A 105 -13.00 -13.52 5.50
CA ALA A 105 -12.59 -13.51 4.09
C ALA A 105 -11.91 -12.18 3.71
N ALA A 106 -12.51 -11.04 4.03
CA ALA A 106 -11.95 -9.73 3.70
C ALA A 106 -10.59 -9.47 4.37
N ASN A 107 -10.45 -9.79 5.65
CA ASN A 107 -9.20 -9.61 6.39
C ASN A 107 -8.13 -10.61 5.93
N SER A 108 -8.51 -11.83 5.53
CA SER A 108 -7.58 -12.79 4.95
C SER A 108 -6.97 -12.26 3.66
N ILE A 109 -7.74 -11.59 2.80
CA ILE A 109 -7.22 -10.95 1.58
C ILE A 109 -6.16 -9.89 1.92
N VAL A 110 -6.43 -9.04 2.93
CA VAL A 110 -5.45 -8.03 3.39
C VAL A 110 -4.17 -8.71 3.90
N VAL A 111 -4.30 -9.73 4.73
CA VAL A 111 -3.15 -10.50 5.26
C VAL A 111 -2.36 -11.14 4.13
N THR A 112 -3.03 -11.75 3.14
CA THR A 112 -2.37 -12.34 1.97
C THR A 112 -1.51 -11.30 1.25
N PHE A 113 -2.05 -10.12 0.96
CA PHE A 113 -1.24 -9.07 0.33
C PHE A 113 -0.07 -8.59 1.19
N MET A 114 -0.24 -8.51 2.51
CA MET A 114 0.86 -8.17 3.43
C MET A 114 1.96 -9.23 3.46
N ILE A 115 1.59 -10.51 3.51
CA ILE A 115 2.56 -11.61 3.46
C ILE A 115 3.27 -11.60 2.11
N THR A 116 2.54 -11.49 1.00
CA THR A 116 3.15 -11.41 -0.33
C THR A 116 4.09 -10.22 -0.42
N LEU A 117 3.69 -9.05 0.08
CA LEU A 117 4.53 -7.85 0.08
C LEU A 117 5.82 -8.07 0.86
N ILE A 118 5.76 -8.65 2.06
CA ILE A 118 6.94 -8.96 2.87
C ILE A 118 7.86 -9.93 2.13
N LEU A 119 7.31 -11.02 1.57
CA LEU A 119 8.08 -12.02 0.86
C LEU A 119 8.74 -11.45 -0.40
N THR A 120 7.99 -10.73 -1.23
CA THR A 120 8.52 -10.10 -2.44
C THR A 120 9.58 -9.06 -2.10
N THR A 121 9.34 -8.23 -1.08
CA THR A 121 10.33 -7.25 -0.63
C THR A 121 11.60 -7.93 -0.11
N GLY A 122 11.46 -8.99 0.68
CA GLY A 122 12.60 -9.77 1.17
C GLY A 122 13.41 -10.42 0.04
N VAL A 123 12.73 -11.00 -0.96
CA VAL A 123 13.38 -11.57 -2.15
C VAL A 123 14.10 -10.48 -2.95
N ALA A 124 13.47 -9.32 -3.15
CA ALA A 124 14.10 -8.19 -3.83
C ALA A 124 15.38 -7.75 -3.11
N LEU A 125 15.32 -7.54 -1.79
CA LEU A 125 16.46 -7.15 -0.97
C LEU A 125 17.60 -8.19 -1.00
N LEU A 126 17.29 -9.48 -0.89
CA LEU A 126 18.30 -10.54 -0.97
C LEU A 126 18.99 -10.54 -2.34
N ARG A 127 18.24 -10.35 -3.42
CA ARG A 127 18.81 -10.27 -4.77
C ARG A 127 19.71 -9.06 -4.95
N ASP A 128 19.28 -7.89 -4.47
CA ASP A 128 20.10 -6.67 -4.50
C ASP A 128 21.43 -6.90 -3.76
N LEU A 129 21.38 -7.48 -2.56
CA LEU A 129 22.57 -7.79 -1.76
C LEU A 129 23.50 -8.81 -2.43
N MET A 130 22.95 -9.71 -3.22
CA MET A 130 23.72 -10.70 -4.00
C MET A 130 24.20 -10.16 -5.36
N GLY A 131 23.85 -8.92 -5.72
CA GLY A 131 24.19 -8.33 -7.02
C GLY A 131 23.45 -8.96 -8.21
N TYR A 132 22.31 -9.62 -7.96
CA TYR A 132 21.48 -10.23 -9.01
C TYR A 132 20.49 -9.21 -9.60
N ASP A 133 21.01 -8.07 -10.06
CA ASP A 133 20.28 -7.14 -10.92
C ASP A 133 20.26 -7.74 -12.32
N LEU A 134 19.20 -8.49 -12.65
CA LEU A 134 18.96 -8.89 -14.03
C LEU A 134 18.22 -7.74 -14.71
N PRO A 135 18.84 -7.04 -15.69
CA PRO A 135 18.11 -6.09 -16.51
C PRO A 135 17.07 -6.87 -17.34
N LEU A 136 15.84 -6.35 -17.37
CA LEU A 136 14.81 -6.74 -18.34
C LEU A 136 14.96 -5.91 -19.61
#